data_AF-A0A383C0S8-F1
#
_entry.id   AF-A0A383C0S8-F1
#
_cell.length_a   1.000
_cell.length_b   1.000
_cell.length_c   1.000
_cell.angle_alpha   90.00
_cell.angle_beta   90.00
_cell.angle_gamma   90.00
#
_symmetry.space_group_name_H-M   'P 1'
#
loop_
_entity.id
_entity.type
_entity.pdbx_description
1 polymer ?
#
loop_
_entity_poly.entity_id
_entity_poly.type
_entity_poly.pdbx_seq_one_letter_code
_entity_poly.pdbx_strand_id
1 'polypeptide(L)'
;LDILQYISTGARNSPNKKYINKIINVWNITFFSNYDGLLSDPTRYKRDVNDWGEPEQVGYEELILLFKDNFFLIENEKEYLSRFSQKTSLLDTFHFGNFHEQLGQYLTLLKRASPNQWWLNQKFKNNYKELQNNLYKAIQEKFLADYFRKKFSIDDMILDIGCGVGFYSNKIAETGAKVLGVDPNDNFITIAKANASKNASYQKKEIGSRGALDSIKSNSFDYIFMSDVLLFYFVPISSEQPD
;
A
#
# COMPACT_ATOMS: atom_id res chain seq x y z
N LEU A 1 25.80 4.05 18.20
CA LEU A 1 25.79 2.70 18.80
C LEU A 1 26.29 2.72 20.24
N ASP A 2 27.46 3.29 20.52
CA ASP A 2 28.01 3.38 21.90
C ASP A 2 27.05 3.98 22.94
N ILE A 3 26.31 5.04 22.58
CA ILE A 3 25.34 5.68 23.49
C ILE A 3 24.18 4.72 23.80
N LEU A 4 23.64 4.04 22.80
CA LEU A 4 22.59 3.02 22.99
C LEU A 4 23.08 1.84 23.82
N GLN A 5 24.30 1.38 23.58
CA GLN A 5 24.93 0.31 24.37
C GLN A 5 25.16 0.73 25.82
N TYR A 6 25.54 1.99 26.05
CA TYR A 6 25.67 2.53 27.40
C TYR A 6 24.31 2.61 28.13
N ILE A 7 23.24 2.98 27.42
CA ILE A 7 21.88 3.01 27.99
C ILE A 7 21.41 1.59 28.33
N SER A 8 21.73 0.59 27.49
CA SER A 8 21.29 -0.79 27.70
C SER A 8 21.91 -1.48 28.91
N THR A 9 23.07 -1.02 29.39
CA THR A 9 23.73 -1.55 30.61
C THR A 9 23.12 -1.03 31.93
N GLY A 10 21.99 -0.32 31.88
CA GLY A 10 21.24 0.11 33.07
C GLY A 10 21.53 1.55 33.51
N ALA A 11 22.38 2.29 32.80
CA ALA A 11 22.61 3.72 33.02
C ALA A 11 21.49 4.62 32.44
N ARG A 12 20.25 4.10 32.35
CA ARG A 12 19.10 4.79 31.72
C ARG A 12 18.81 6.15 32.34
N ASN A 13 19.17 6.34 33.61
CA ASN A 13 18.83 7.52 34.40
C ASN A 13 20.04 8.40 34.74
N SER A 14 21.22 8.17 34.15
CA SER A 14 22.42 8.96 34.43
C SER A 14 23.15 9.31 33.13
N PRO A 15 23.22 10.60 32.77
CA PRO A 15 23.92 11.02 31.56
C PRO A 15 25.37 10.59 31.61
N ASN A 16 25.83 10.00 30.51
CA ASN A 16 27.23 9.65 30.41
C ASN A 16 28.07 10.92 30.32
N LYS A 17 28.90 11.19 31.33
CA LYS A 17 29.82 12.34 31.34
C LYS A 17 30.69 12.46 30.09
N LYS A 18 30.93 11.36 29.36
CA LYS A 18 31.65 11.31 28.08
C LYS A 18 30.91 11.99 26.92
N TYR A 19 29.58 12.02 26.95
CA TYR A 19 28.75 12.47 25.83
C TYR A 19 27.92 13.73 26.15
N ILE A 20 27.73 14.09 27.42
CA ILE A 20 26.83 15.19 27.82
C ILE A 20 27.20 16.57 27.22
N ASN A 21 28.47 16.84 27.00
CA ASN A 21 28.94 18.12 26.42
C ASN A 21 29.26 18.01 24.92
N LYS A 22 28.89 16.91 24.25
CA LYS A 22 29.18 16.72 22.82
C LYS A 22 28.00 17.15 21.98
N ILE A 23 28.32 17.81 20.87
CA ILE A 23 27.40 18.02 19.75
C ILE A 23 27.52 16.82 18.82
N ILE A 24 26.39 16.28 18.39
CA ILE A 24 26.28 15.08 17.57
C ILE A 24 25.52 15.44 16.30
N ASN A 25 26.12 15.11 15.15
CA ASN A 25 25.48 15.29 13.85
C ASN A 25 24.55 14.10 13.58
N VAL A 26 23.29 14.37 13.29
CA VAL A 26 22.25 13.38 13.00
C VAL A 26 21.64 13.66 11.64
N TRP A 27 21.63 12.67 10.76
CA TRP A 27 20.99 12.75 9.45
C TRP A 27 19.66 12.00 9.47
N ASN A 28 18.56 12.67 9.11
CA ASN A 28 17.31 11.98 8.82
C ASN A 28 17.30 11.48 7.37
N ILE A 29 17.68 10.22 7.24
CA ILE A 29 17.84 9.52 5.97
C ILE A 29 16.60 8.69 5.60
N THR A 30 15.48 8.92 6.29
CA THR A 30 14.22 8.22 6.00
C THR A 30 13.37 9.02 5.02
N PHE A 31 12.55 8.32 4.25
CA PHE A 31 11.51 8.94 3.43
C PHE A 31 10.35 7.97 3.19
N PHE A 32 9.16 8.49 2.90
CA PHE A 32 8.00 7.66 2.58
C PHE A 32 8.03 7.22 1.10
N SER A 33 8.89 6.23 0.80
CA SER A 33 9.11 5.71 -0.55
C SER A 33 7.87 5.14 -1.23
N ASN A 34 6.93 4.64 -0.43
CA ASN A 34 5.66 4.08 -0.88
C ASN A 34 4.81 5.05 -1.72
N TYR A 35 5.07 6.36 -1.64
CA TYR A 35 4.47 7.36 -2.52
C TYR A 35 4.85 7.14 -4.01
N ASP A 36 5.99 6.55 -4.30
CA ASP A 36 6.47 6.34 -5.68
C ASP A 36 5.79 5.15 -6.37
N GLY A 37 5.08 4.31 -5.60
CA GLY A 37 4.28 3.19 -6.11
C GLY A 37 4.35 1.96 -5.22
N LEU A 38 3.54 0.95 -5.53
CA LEU A 38 3.48 -0.29 -4.74
C LEU A 38 4.80 -1.08 -4.76
N LEU A 39 5.56 -0.96 -5.85
CA LEU A 39 6.82 -1.69 -6.08
C LEU A 39 8.06 -0.81 -5.81
N SER A 40 7.89 0.26 -5.04
CA SER A 40 8.97 1.15 -4.59
C SER A 40 9.87 0.48 -3.55
N ASP A 41 11.05 1.05 -3.28
CA ASP A 41 12.00 0.52 -2.29
C ASP A 41 11.34 0.43 -0.90
N PRO A 42 11.09 -0.77 -0.36
CA PRO A 42 10.37 -0.94 0.90
C PRO A 42 11.21 -0.54 2.13
N THR A 43 12.52 -0.30 1.96
CA THR A 43 13.41 0.05 3.07
C THR A 43 13.22 1.47 3.58
N ARG A 44 12.54 2.34 2.82
CA ARG A 44 12.28 3.75 3.18
C ARG A 44 13.54 4.54 3.55
N TYR A 45 14.67 4.13 2.99
CA TYR A 45 16.01 4.60 3.32
C TYR A 45 16.66 5.26 2.11
N LYS A 46 17.17 6.48 2.28
CA LYS A 46 17.94 7.20 1.25
C LYS A 46 19.33 6.58 1.14
N ARG A 47 19.57 5.83 0.06
CA ARG A 47 20.83 5.10 -0.16
C ARG A 47 21.97 6.01 -0.61
N ASP A 48 21.67 7.04 -1.39
CA ASP A 48 22.68 7.99 -1.83
C ASP A 48 22.92 9.01 -0.72
N VAL A 49 24.18 9.12 -0.29
CA VAL A 49 24.64 10.10 0.71
C VAL A 49 24.37 11.54 0.26
N ASN A 50 24.36 11.79 -1.05
CA ASN A 50 24.07 13.13 -1.57
C ASN A 50 22.62 13.57 -1.29
N ASP A 51 21.70 12.64 -1.03
CA ASP A 51 20.29 12.93 -0.73
C ASP A 51 20.02 13.15 0.78
N TRP A 52 21.04 12.99 1.63
CA TRP A 52 20.88 13.08 3.08
C TRP A 52 20.68 14.52 3.55
N GLY A 53 21.21 15.49 2.80
CA GLY A 53 21.22 16.89 3.18
C GLY A 53 22.15 17.18 4.37
N GLU A 54 21.96 18.34 4.99
CA GLU A 54 22.72 18.75 6.16
C GLU A 54 22.27 18.01 7.42
N PRO A 55 23.20 17.64 8.33
CA PRO A 55 22.83 17.05 9.60
C PRO A 55 22.14 18.07 10.52
N GLU A 56 21.22 17.56 11.33
CA GLU A 56 20.81 18.24 12.55
C GLU A 56 21.93 18.10 13.60
N GLN A 57 22.27 19.19 14.27
CA GLN A 57 23.25 19.20 15.35
C GLN A 57 22.52 19.16 16.69
N VAL A 58 22.64 18.04 17.40
CA VAL A 58 21.89 17.79 18.64
C VAL A 58 22.83 17.53 19.81
N GLY A 59 22.39 17.90 21.02
CA GLY A 59 23.06 17.53 22.27
C GLY A 59 22.68 16.11 22.71
N TYR A 60 23.17 15.73 23.89
CA TYR A 60 22.90 14.40 24.45
C TYR A 60 21.41 14.19 24.74
N GLU A 61 20.75 15.15 25.41
CA GLU A 61 19.35 15.02 25.81
C GLU A 61 18.43 14.99 24.58
N GLU A 62 18.68 15.85 23.58
CA GLU A 62 17.93 15.84 22.32
C GLU A 62 18.14 14.53 21.56
N LEU A 63 19.35 13.95 21.57
CA LEU A 63 19.59 12.64 20.97
C LEU A 63 18.81 11.53 21.67
N ILE A 64 18.69 11.57 23.01
CA ILE A 64 17.86 10.60 23.75
C ILE A 64 16.39 10.73 23.34
N LEU A 65 15.87 11.95 23.19
CA LEU A 65 14.52 12.18 22.70
C LEU A 65 14.33 11.61 21.30
N LEU A 66 15.27 11.87 20.37
CA LEU A 66 15.24 11.30 19.03
C LEU A 66 15.24 9.76 19.04
N PHE A 67 15.99 9.12 19.93
CA PHE A 67 15.96 7.65 20.06
C PHE A 67 14.60 7.14 20.56
N LYS A 68 13.92 7.86 21.43
CA LYS A 68 12.57 7.51 21.90
C LYS A 68 11.55 7.70 20.78
N ASP A 69 11.57 8.85 20.12
CA ASP A 69 10.64 9.21 19.04
C ASP A 69 10.76 8.28 17.83
N ASN A 70 11.96 7.73 17.59
CA ASN A 70 12.21 6.77 16.50
C ASN A 70 12.28 5.31 16.99
N PHE A 71 11.84 5.04 18.23
CA PHE A 71 11.73 3.69 18.81
C PHE A 71 13.04 2.87 18.88
N PHE A 72 14.21 3.54 18.84
CA PHE A 72 15.48 2.91 19.21
C PHE A 72 15.58 2.67 20.72
N LEU A 73 14.85 3.47 21.52
CA LEU A 73 14.69 3.31 22.96
C LEU A 73 13.21 3.19 23.31
N ILE A 74 12.80 2.01 23.77
CA ILE A 74 11.42 1.74 24.20
C ILE A 74 11.37 1.72 25.72
N GLU A 75 10.62 2.65 26.31
CA GLU A 75 10.47 2.76 27.77
C GLU A 75 9.28 1.94 28.29
N ASN A 76 8.22 1.84 27.48
CA ASN A 76 7.00 1.11 27.79
C ASN A 76 6.66 0.17 26.64
N GLU A 77 6.96 -1.12 26.80
CA GLU A 77 6.73 -2.14 25.78
C GLU A 77 5.23 -2.30 25.46
N LYS A 78 4.36 -2.23 26.47
CA LYS A 78 2.91 -2.36 26.26
C LYS A 78 2.37 -1.21 25.40
N GLU A 79 2.81 0.01 25.66
CA GLU A 79 2.45 1.17 24.85
C GLU A 79 3.02 1.07 23.43
N TYR A 80 4.29 0.66 23.27
CA TYR A 80 4.89 0.43 21.96
C TYR A 80 4.10 -0.60 21.15
N LEU A 81 3.75 -1.74 21.74
CA LEU A 81 2.96 -2.77 21.08
C LEU A 81 1.56 -2.28 20.69
N SER A 82 0.95 -1.39 21.48
CA SER A 82 -0.37 -0.82 21.14
C SER A 82 -0.37 0.03 19.86
N ARG A 83 0.79 0.55 19.44
CA ARG A 83 0.95 1.33 18.19
C ARG A 83 0.76 0.49 16.93
N PHE A 84 0.87 -0.83 17.00
CA PHE A 84 0.65 -1.75 15.87
C PHE A 84 -0.85 -2.00 15.58
N SER A 85 -1.67 -0.98 15.78
CA SER A 85 -3.12 -1.01 15.52
C SER A 85 -3.47 -0.16 14.31
N GLN A 86 -4.73 -0.26 13.86
CA GLN A 86 -5.30 0.60 12.82
C GLN A 86 -5.33 2.07 13.28
N LYS A 87 -5.36 2.99 12.30
CA LYS A 87 -5.52 4.42 12.60
C LYS A 87 -6.97 4.69 13.00
N THR A 88 -7.15 5.46 14.06
CA THR A 88 -8.48 5.90 14.51
C THR A 88 -9.01 7.10 13.74
N SER A 89 -8.13 7.86 13.08
CA SER A 89 -8.50 9.01 12.25
C SER A 89 -7.38 9.40 11.29
N LEU A 90 -7.66 10.32 10.37
CA LEU A 90 -6.66 10.89 9.47
C LEU A 90 -5.53 11.62 10.22
N LEU A 91 -5.78 12.14 11.43
CA LEU A 91 -4.79 12.85 12.24
C LEU A 91 -4.11 11.94 13.27
N ASP A 92 -4.38 10.63 13.23
CA ASP A 92 -3.77 9.67 14.13
C ASP A 92 -2.29 9.46 13.78
N THR A 93 -1.43 10.03 14.60
CA THR A 93 0.02 9.88 14.54
C THR A 93 0.56 8.87 15.56
N PHE A 94 -0.30 8.30 16.40
CA PHE A 94 0.09 7.33 17.42
C PHE A 94 0.13 5.92 16.84
N HIS A 95 -0.94 5.50 16.17
CA HIS A 95 -1.05 4.18 15.55
C HIS A 95 -0.38 4.16 14.18
N PHE A 96 0.39 3.12 13.90
CA PHE A 96 1.07 2.97 12.61
C PHE A 96 0.07 2.77 11.47
N GLY A 97 -0.99 2.02 11.71
CA GLY A 97 -1.93 1.61 10.67
C GLY A 97 -1.29 0.69 9.62
N ASN A 98 -2.15 0.16 8.76
CA ASN A 98 -1.74 -0.60 7.60
C ASN A 98 -1.16 0.30 6.50
N PHE A 99 -0.67 -0.34 5.44
CA PHE A 99 -0.10 0.34 4.27
C PHE A 99 -1.04 1.41 3.66
N HIS A 100 -2.32 1.09 3.52
CA HIS A 100 -3.31 1.99 2.91
C HIS A 100 -3.61 3.19 3.79
N GLU A 101 -3.68 2.98 5.11
CA GLU A 101 -3.89 4.06 6.07
C GLU A 101 -2.70 5.03 6.10
N GLN A 102 -1.47 4.51 6.10
CA GLN A 102 -0.26 5.34 6.03
C GLN A 102 -0.19 6.13 4.72
N LEU A 103 -0.40 5.46 3.59
CA LEU A 103 -0.36 6.08 2.27
C LEU A 103 -1.49 7.12 2.12
N GLY A 104 -2.70 6.81 2.56
CA GLY A 104 -3.84 7.72 2.54
C GLY A 104 -3.56 8.98 3.35
N GLN A 105 -3.06 8.81 4.59
CA GLN A 105 -2.65 9.93 5.44
C GLN A 105 -1.59 10.80 4.77
N TYR A 106 -0.55 10.18 4.21
CA TYR A 106 0.53 10.88 3.49
C TYR A 106 0.01 11.65 2.27
N LEU A 107 -0.79 11.00 1.43
CA LEU A 107 -1.34 11.60 0.21
C LEU A 107 -2.28 12.77 0.53
N THR A 108 -3.18 12.60 1.50
CA THR A 108 -4.16 13.63 1.84
C THR A 108 -3.54 14.81 2.56
N LEU A 109 -2.74 14.57 3.62
CA LEU A 109 -2.22 15.66 4.46
C LEU A 109 -1.01 16.36 3.85
N LEU A 110 -0.07 15.60 3.27
CA LEU A 110 1.21 16.15 2.82
C LEU A 110 1.21 16.46 1.33
N LYS A 111 0.68 15.56 0.50
CA LYS A 111 0.69 15.74 -0.96
C LYS A 111 -0.56 16.43 -1.50
N ARG A 112 -1.63 16.54 -0.69
CA ARG A 112 -2.95 17.04 -1.12
C ARG A 112 -3.45 16.34 -2.38
N ALA A 113 -3.22 15.03 -2.47
CA ALA A 113 -3.50 14.20 -3.62
C ALA A 113 -4.60 13.17 -3.31
N SER A 114 -5.40 12.82 -4.32
CA SER A 114 -6.43 11.79 -4.22
C SER A 114 -5.80 10.38 -4.23
N PRO A 115 -6.07 9.52 -3.21
CA PRO A 115 -5.59 8.14 -3.20
C PRO A 115 -6.04 7.33 -4.43
N ASN A 116 -7.28 7.50 -4.86
CA ASN A 116 -7.83 6.82 -6.04
C ASN A 116 -7.09 7.23 -7.32
N GLN A 117 -6.84 8.53 -7.49
CA GLN A 117 -6.11 9.02 -8.66
C GLN A 117 -4.64 8.58 -8.62
N TRP A 118 -4.02 8.64 -7.44
CA TRP A 118 -2.65 8.16 -7.25
C TRP A 118 -2.52 6.67 -7.62
N TRP A 119 -3.48 5.84 -7.21
CA TRP A 119 -3.50 4.41 -7.53
C TRP A 119 -3.51 4.14 -9.03
N LEU A 120 -4.32 4.90 -9.78
CA LEU A 120 -4.33 4.80 -11.24
C LEU A 120 -3.03 5.31 -11.85
N ASN A 121 -2.57 6.48 -11.41
CA ASN A 121 -1.41 7.15 -11.99
C ASN A 121 -0.12 6.35 -11.78
N GLN A 122 0.05 5.60 -10.69
CA GLN A 122 1.25 4.76 -10.55
C GLN A 122 1.27 3.58 -11.55
N LYS A 123 0.12 3.12 -12.05
CA LYS A 123 -0.01 1.94 -12.92
C LYS A 123 -0.14 2.33 -14.39
N PHE A 124 -1.03 3.25 -14.70
CA PHE A 124 -1.53 3.50 -16.04
C PHE A 124 -1.03 4.81 -16.63
N LYS A 125 -0.94 4.85 -17.96
CA LYS A 125 -0.93 6.12 -18.70
C LYS A 125 -2.30 6.79 -18.62
N ASN A 126 -2.38 8.05 -19.03
CA ASN A 126 -3.60 8.88 -18.96
C ASN A 126 -4.82 8.29 -19.68
N ASN A 127 -4.63 7.35 -20.60
CA ASN A 127 -5.73 6.68 -21.32
C ASN A 127 -6.34 5.49 -20.56
N TYR A 128 -5.72 5.04 -19.46
CA TYR A 128 -6.11 3.86 -18.66
C TYR A 128 -6.16 2.54 -19.45
N LYS A 129 -5.60 2.51 -20.67
CA LYS A 129 -5.53 1.34 -21.55
C LYS A 129 -4.15 0.73 -21.63
N GLU A 130 -3.14 1.46 -21.16
CA GLU A 130 -1.75 1.03 -21.18
C GLU A 130 -1.10 1.29 -19.83
N LEU A 131 -0.20 0.38 -19.44
CA LEU A 131 0.64 0.58 -18.27
C LEU A 131 1.77 1.57 -18.56
N GLN A 132 2.20 2.27 -17.52
CA GLN A 132 3.45 3.02 -17.49
C GLN A 132 4.64 2.08 -17.72
N ASN A 133 5.79 2.62 -18.16
CA ASN A 133 7.00 1.83 -18.34
C ASN A 133 7.68 1.53 -16.98
N ASN A 134 7.08 0.64 -16.21
CA ASN A 134 7.50 0.28 -14.85
C ASN A 134 7.42 -1.25 -14.64
N LEU A 135 7.60 -1.69 -13.40
CA LEU A 135 7.57 -3.11 -13.05
C LEU A 135 6.21 -3.78 -13.28
N TYR A 136 5.09 -3.05 -13.25
CA TYR A 136 3.79 -3.61 -13.64
C TYR A 136 3.81 -4.05 -15.10
N LYS A 137 4.32 -3.20 -16.00
CA LYS A 137 4.45 -3.54 -17.42
C LYS A 137 5.49 -4.62 -17.67
N ALA A 138 6.69 -4.46 -17.09
CA ALA A 138 7.82 -5.34 -17.37
C ALA A 138 7.62 -6.77 -16.84
N ILE A 139 6.94 -6.91 -15.70
CA ILE A 139 6.79 -8.19 -14.99
C ILE A 139 5.33 -8.65 -15.01
N GLN A 140 4.43 -7.90 -14.36
CA GLN A 140 3.06 -8.37 -14.11
C GLN A 140 2.27 -8.57 -15.40
N GLU A 141 2.22 -7.57 -16.29
CA GLU A 141 1.51 -7.64 -17.56
C GLU A 141 2.05 -8.76 -18.44
N LYS A 142 3.39 -8.85 -18.58
CA LYS A 142 4.02 -9.88 -19.39
C LYS A 142 3.67 -11.28 -18.90
N PHE A 143 3.80 -11.52 -17.60
CA PHE A 143 3.45 -12.79 -16.98
C PHE A 143 1.96 -13.12 -17.14
N LEU A 144 1.07 -12.17 -16.81
CA LEU A 144 -0.38 -12.40 -16.85
C LEU A 144 -0.89 -12.60 -18.27
N ALA A 145 -0.38 -11.85 -19.25
CA ALA A 145 -0.77 -12.04 -20.65
C ALA A 145 -0.41 -13.45 -21.15
N ASP A 146 0.76 -13.98 -20.77
CA ASP A 146 1.16 -15.35 -21.09
C ASP A 146 0.34 -16.38 -20.31
N TYR A 147 0.02 -16.11 -19.05
CA TYR A 147 -0.80 -16.96 -18.20
C TYR A 147 -2.24 -17.07 -18.73
N PHE A 148 -2.89 -15.95 -19.03
CA PHE A 148 -4.27 -15.90 -19.53
C PHE A 148 -4.43 -16.69 -20.83
N ARG A 149 -3.51 -16.53 -21.78
CA ARG A 149 -3.52 -17.29 -23.05
C ARG A 149 -3.43 -18.80 -22.87
N LYS A 150 -2.81 -19.28 -21.78
CA LYS A 150 -2.67 -20.71 -21.48
C LYS A 150 -3.81 -21.23 -20.61
N LYS A 151 -4.37 -20.36 -19.76
CA LYS A 151 -5.32 -20.74 -18.72
C LYS A 151 -6.76 -20.66 -19.19
N PHE A 152 -7.11 -19.63 -19.96
CA PHE A 152 -8.48 -19.35 -20.34
C PHE A 152 -8.72 -19.69 -21.81
N SER A 153 -9.90 -20.24 -22.05
CA SER A 153 -10.38 -20.66 -23.36
C SER A 153 -11.52 -19.76 -23.85
N ILE A 154 -11.94 -19.97 -25.09
CA ILE A 154 -13.14 -19.34 -25.61
C ILE A 154 -14.35 -19.75 -24.77
N ASP A 155 -15.26 -18.80 -24.53
CA ASP A 155 -16.50 -18.98 -23.76
C ASP A 155 -16.36 -19.27 -22.25
N ASP A 156 -15.15 -19.42 -21.71
CA ASP A 156 -14.93 -19.47 -20.25
C ASP A 156 -15.57 -18.24 -19.59
N MET A 157 -16.29 -18.44 -18.49
CA MET A 157 -16.94 -17.39 -17.71
C MET A 157 -16.02 -16.97 -16.57
N ILE A 158 -15.54 -15.73 -16.60
CA ILE A 158 -14.60 -15.18 -15.62
C ILE A 158 -15.24 -14.06 -14.80
N LEU A 159 -15.11 -14.12 -13.48
CA LEU A 159 -15.40 -13.02 -12.57
C LEU A 159 -14.10 -12.35 -12.13
N ASP A 160 -13.90 -11.08 -12.49
CA ASP A 160 -12.77 -10.26 -12.05
C ASP A 160 -13.20 -9.38 -10.87
N ILE A 161 -12.79 -9.77 -9.66
CA ILE A 161 -13.16 -9.07 -8.41
C ILE A 161 -12.11 -7.99 -8.14
N GLY A 162 -12.57 -6.75 -7.97
CA GLY A 162 -11.75 -5.54 -7.86
C GLY A 162 -11.09 -5.17 -9.19
N CYS A 163 -11.88 -5.17 -10.26
CA CYS A 163 -11.40 -5.01 -11.64
C CYS A 163 -10.79 -3.64 -11.94
N GLY A 164 -10.96 -2.65 -11.05
CA GLY A 164 -10.53 -1.28 -11.27
C GLY A 164 -11.07 -0.72 -12.59
N VAL A 165 -10.18 -0.13 -13.39
CA VAL A 165 -10.52 0.45 -14.71
C VAL A 165 -10.69 -0.59 -15.83
N GLY A 166 -10.76 -1.88 -15.50
CA GLY A 166 -11.05 -2.97 -16.45
C GLY A 166 -9.86 -3.43 -17.30
N PHE A 167 -8.63 -3.01 -16.99
CA PHE A 167 -7.45 -3.31 -17.80
C PHE A 167 -7.22 -4.82 -17.98
N TYR A 168 -7.18 -5.58 -16.89
CA TYR A 168 -6.96 -7.03 -16.97
C TYR A 168 -8.22 -7.79 -17.41
N SER A 169 -9.42 -7.34 -17.01
CA SER A 169 -10.67 -7.86 -17.56
C SER A 169 -10.69 -7.83 -19.09
N ASN A 170 -10.29 -6.71 -19.70
CA ASN A 170 -10.22 -6.56 -21.15
C ASN A 170 -9.18 -7.49 -21.79
N LYS A 171 -8.02 -7.68 -21.16
CA LYS A 171 -6.99 -8.63 -21.63
C LYS A 171 -7.43 -10.09 -21.52
N ILE A 172 -8.18 -10.44 -20.49
CA ILE A 172 -8.79 -11.77 -20.38
C ILE A 172 -9.83 -11.95 -21.50
N ALA A 173 -10.64 -10.93 -21.78
CA ALA A 173 -11.62 -10.98 -22.87
C ALA A 173 -10.98 -11.18 -24.27
N GLU A 174 -9.73 -10.76 -24.47
CA GLU A 174 -8.96 -11.01 -25.72
C GLU A 174 -8.69 -12.50 -25.97
N THR A 175 -8.75 -13.38 -24.96
CA THR A 175 -8.64 -14.83 -25.14
C THR A 175 -9.92 -15.47 -25.69
N GLY A 176 -11.00 -14.70 -25.82
CA GLY A 176 -12.33 -15.20 -26.17
C GLY A 176 -13.21 -15.55 -24.96
N ALA A 177 -12.68 -15.45 -23.73
CA ALA A 177 -13.43 -15.62 -22.50
C ALA A 177 -14.46 -14.47 -22.31
N LYS A 178 -15.52 -14.74 -21.55
CA LYS A 178 -16.55 -13.77 -21.14
C LYS A 178 -16.26 -13.31 -19.74
N VAL A 179 -16.08 -12.01 -19.57
CA VAL A 179 -15.63 -11.42 -18.30
C VAL A 179 -16.70 -10.52 -17.70
N LEU A 180 -17.00 -10.73 -16.43
CA LEU A 180 -17.69 -9.76 -15.58
C LEU A 180 -16.66 -9.16 -14.61
N GLY A 181 -16.34 -7.88 -14.77
CA GLY A 181 -15.54 -7.13 -13.81
C GLY A 181 -16.43 -6.44 -12.77
N VAL A 182 -16.04 -6.52 -11.49
CA VAL A 182 -16.73 -5.83 -10.39
C VAL A 182 -15.76 -5.03 -9.54
N ASP A 183 -16.16 -3.83 -9.14
CA ASP A 183 -15.36 -2.91 -8.31
C ASP A 183 -16.30 -1.98 -7.51
N PRO A 184 -15.93 -1.54 -6.29
CA PRO A 184 -16.78 -0.65 -5.49
C PRO A 184 -16.69 0.81 -5.94
N ASN A 185 -15.67 1.17 -6.74
CA ASN A 185 -15.45 2.55 -7.15
C ASN A 185 -16.22 2.91 -8.44
N ASP A 186 -17.20 3.80 -8.33
CA ASP A 186 -18.03 4.25 -9.45
C ASP A 186 -17.21 4.88 -10.59
N ASN A 187 -16.16 5.62 -10.27
CA ASN A 187 -15.30 6.24 -11.28
C ASN A 187 -14.52 5.17 -12.05
N PHE A 188 -14.03 4.12 -11.36
CA PHE A 188 -13.32 3.03 -12.00
C PHE A 188 -14.25 2.24 -12.93
N ILE A 189 -15.46 1.91 -12.48
CA ILE A 189 -16.48 1.25 -13.31
C ILE A 189 -16.87 2.10 -14.52
N THR A 190 -16.97 3.42 -14.36
CA THR A 190 -17.26 4.34 -15.48
C THR A 190 -16.16 4.27 -16.55
N ILE A 191 -14.89 4.31 -16.14
CA ILE A 191 -13.75 4.17 -17.06
C ILE A 191 -13.73 2.78 -17.69
N ALA A 192 -13.98 1.72 -16.91
CA ALA A 192 -13.99 0.34 -17.40
C ALA A 192 -15.05 0.12 -18.49
N LYS A 193 -16.26 0.63 -18.28
CA LYS A 193 -17.34 0.60 -19.28
C LYS A 193 -16.99 1.37 -20.55
N ALA A 194 -16.40 2.55 -20.42
CA ALA A 194 -15.96 3.34 -21.57
C ALA A 194 -14.86 2.64 -22.40
N ASN A 195 -14.08 1.79 -21.75
CA ASN A 195 -12.97 1.05 -22.36
C ASN A 195 -13.29 -0.44 -22.61
N ALA A 196 -14.56 -0.85 -22.52
CA ALA A 196 -14.92 -2.27 -22.53
C ALA A 196 -14.61 -2.95 -23.87
N SER A 197 -13.94 -4.10 -23.79
CA SER A 197 -13.84 -5.07 -24.89
C SER A 197 -15.20 -5.75 -25.12
N LYS A 198 -15.40 -6.30 -26.33
CA LYS A 198 -16.66 -6.96 -26.74
C LYS A 198 -17.16 -8.03 -25.75
N ASN A 199 -16.26 -8.80 -25.15
CA ASN A 199 -16.60 -9.89 -24.23
C ASN A 199 -16.43 -9.50 -22.74
N ALA A 200 -16.28 -8.22 -22.43
CA ALA A 200 -16.15 -7.72 -21.07
C ALA A 200 -17.35 -6.85 -20.69
N SER A 201 -17.85 -7.04 -19.47
CA SER A 201 -18.91 -6.23 -18.87
C SER A 201 -18.53 -5.85 -17.44
N TYR A 202 -19.06 -4.73 -16.95
CA TYR A 202 -18.62 -4.15 -15.68
C TYR A 202 -19.80 -3.71 -14.80
N GLN A 203 -19.73 -4.02 -13.51
CA GLN A 203 -20.75 -3.65 -12.54
C GLN A 203 -20.15 -3.13 -11.24
N LYS A 204 -20.80 -2.14 -10.64
CA LYS A 204 -20.46 -1.72 -9.28
C LYS A 204 -20.89 -2.81 -8.30
N LYS A 205 -19.98 -3.22 -7.42
CA LYS A 205 -20.29 -4.07 -6.25
C LYS A 205 -19.45 -3.62 -5.07
N GLU A 206 -20.08 -3.52 -3.90
CA GLU A 206 -19.44 -3.15 -2.63
C GLU A 206 -18.62 -4.32 -2.06
N ILE A 207 -17.68 -4.84 -2.84
CA ILE A 207 -16.79 -5.95 -2.45
C ILE A 207 -16.03 -5.58 -1.17
N GLY A 208 -15.86 -6.56 -0.28
CA GLY A 208 -15.38 -6.32 1.09
C GLY A 208 -16.50 -6.23 2.13
N SER A 209 -17.77 -6.10 1.70
CA SER A 209 -18.94 -6.20 2.57
C SER A 209 -19.62 -7.57 2.47
N ARG A 210 -20.21 -8.05 3.58
CA ARG A 210 -21.03 -9.27 3.60
C ARG A 210 -22.20 -9.11 2.63
N GLY A 211 -22.44 -10.13 1.80
CA GLY A 211 -23.54 -10.15 0.83
C GLY A 211 -23.30 -9.38 -0.47
N ALA A 212 -22.12 -8.75 -0.65
CA ALA A 212 -21.82 -7.93 -1.83
C ALA A 212 -21.94 -8.66 -3.18
N LEU A 213 -21.84 -9.99 -3.17
CA LEU A 213 -21.90 -10.84 -4.36
C LEU A 213 -23.21 -11.64 -4.45
N ASP A 214 -24.19 -11.46 -3.55
CA ASP A 214 -25.40 -12.30 -3.48
C ASP A 214 -26.28 -12.23 -4.74
N SER A 215 -26.21 -11.12 -5.48
CA SER A 215 -26.91 -10.99 -6.76
C SER A 215 -26.25 -11.78 -7.90
N ILE A 216 -25.03 -12.27 -7.69
CA ILE A 216 -24.32 -13.11 -8.64
C ILE A 216 -24.79 -14.55 -8.43
N LYS A 217 -25.33 -15.15 -9.50
CA LYS A 217 -25.82 -16.53 -9.45
C LYS A 217 -24.68 -17.48 -9.05
N SER A 218 -24.93 -18.36 -8.09
CA SER A 218 -23.99 -19.42 -7.73
C SER A 218 -23.66 -20.32 -8.92
N ASN A 219 -22.42 -20.80 -9.01
CA ASN A 219 -21.93 -21.68 -10.08
C ASN A 219 -22.11 -21.09 -11.50
N SER A 220 -21.99 -19.77 -11.65
CA SER A 220 -22.11 -19.08 -12.95
C SER A 220 -20.78 -18.69 -13.60
N PHE A 221 -19.66 -18.95 -12.94
CA PHE A 221 -18.32 -18.62 -13.40
C PHE A 221 -17.41 -19.84 -13.26
N ASP A 222 -16.58 -20.07 -14.26
CA ASP A 222 -15.56 -21.13 -14.27
C ASP A 222 -14.33 -20.71 -13.46
N TYR A 223 -14.03 -19.40 -13.47
CA TYR A 223 -12.88 -18.83 -12.77
C TYR A 223 -13.22 -17.51 -12.07
N ILE A 224 -12.52 -17.29 -10.95
CA ILE A 224 -12.46 -16.01 -10.26
C ILE A 224 -11.02 -15.50 -10.37
N PHE A 225 -10.87 -14.25 -10.81
CA PHE A 225 -9.60 -13.56 -10.90
C PHE A 225 -9.57 -12.40 -9.90
N MET A 226 -8.44 -12.25 -9.20
CA MET A 226 -8.17 -11.19 -8.24
C MET A 226 -6.72 -10.75 -8.39
N SER A 227 -6.49 -9.48 -8.71
CA SER A 227 -5.15 -8.90 -8.78
C SER A 227 -5.09 -7.62 -7.96
N ASP A 228 -4.19 -7.57 -6.97
CA ASP A 228 -4.02 -6.43 -6.07
C ASP A 228 -5.32 -6.02 -5.32
N VAL A 229 -6.13 -7.00 -4.90
CA VAL A 229 -7.46 -6.73 -4.31
C VAL A 229 -7.51 -7.03 -2.81
N LEU A 230 -6.88 -8.11 -2.38
CA LEU A 230 -6.89 -8.54 -0.98
C LEU A 230 -6.30 -7.49 -0.02
N LEU A 231 -5.29 -6.76 -0.47
CA LEU A 231 -4.70 -5.68 0.33
C LEU A 231 -5.66 -4.51 0.58
N PHE A 232 -6.67 -4.28 -0.29
CA PHE A 232 -7.57 -3.13 -0.19
C PHE A 232 -8.86 -3.42 0.55
N TYR A 233 -9.57 -4.47 0.13
CA TYR A 233 -10.99 -4.64 0.47
C TYR A 233 -11.23 -5.76 1.49
N PHE A 234 -10.17 -6.47 1.89
CA PHE A 234 -10.26 -7.62 2.78
C PHE A 234 -9.34 -7.48 4.01
N VAL A 235 -9.05 -6.24 4.41
CA VAL A 235 -8.37 -5.99 5.68
C VAL A 235 -9.37 -6.18 6.81
N PRO A 236 -9.21 -7.17 7.71
CA PRO A 236 -10.13 -7.35 8.81
C PRO A 236 -10.12 -6.10 9.70
N ILE A 237 -11.29 -5.46 9.86
CA ILE A 237 -11.49 -4.29 10.73
C ILE A 237 -11.28 -4.67 12.21
N SER A 238 -11.37 -5.96 12.56
CA SER A 238 -11.01 -6.47 13.89
C SER A 238 -10.54 -7.92 13.83
N SER A 239 -9.83 -8.37 14.88
CA SER A 239 -9.48 -9.79 15.10
C SER A 239 -10.69 -10.67 15.45
N GLU A 240 -11.84 -10.07 15.73
CA GLU A 240 -13.10 -10.78 15.90
C GLU A 240 -13.76 -10.91 14.52
N GLN A 241 -13.74 -12.13 13.99
CA GLN A 241 -14.62 -12.50 12.89
C GLN A 241 -16.06 -12.41 13.43
N PRO A 242 -16.97 -11.65 12.81
CA PRO A 242 -18.37 -11.74 13.17
C PRO A 242 -18.88 -13.13 12.78
N ASP A 243 -19.59 -13.77 13.70
CA ASP A 243 -20.21 -15.11 13.56
C ASP A 243 -21.00 -15.30 12.22
#